data_AF-A0A392RFX9-F1
#
_entry.id   AF-A0A392RFX9-F1
#
_cell.length_a   1.000
_cell.length_b   1.000
_cell.length_c   1.000
_cell.angle_alpha   90.00
_cell.angle_beta   90.00
_cell.angle_gamma   90.00
#
_symmetry.space_group_name_H-M   'P 1'
#
loop_
_entity.id
_entity.type
_entity.pdbx_description
1 polymer ?
#
loop_
_entity_poly.entity_id
_entity_poly.type
_entity_poly.pdbx_seq_one_letter_code
_entity_poly.pdbx_strand_id
1 'polypeptide(L)'
;LPSHFFWDLLDSIIVDVASECHRVAKLGLDANLEEDDEELKLSAQARVRVADPSNNSNEANGKYVVDIFGQTHPTVANEIFECMNCSRSI
;
A
#
# COMPACT_ATOMS: atom_id res chain seq x y z
N LEU A 1 -2.63 28.05 39.85
CA LEU A 1 -3.99 27.68 39.38
C LEU A 1 -4.01 27.25 37.91
N PRO A 2 -3.54 28.07 36.93
CA PRO A 2 -3.57 27.69 35.51
C PRO A 2 -2.68 26.49 35.16
N SER A 3 -1.55 26.35 35.86
CA SER A 3 -0.62 25.23 35.71
C SER A 3 -1.25 23.88 36.10
N HIS A 4 -2.04 23.84 37.18
CA HIS A 4 -2.70 22.60 37.61
C HIS A 4 -3.73 22.12 36.59
N PHE A 5 -4.53 23.04 36.07
CA PHE A 5 -5.49 22.73 35.00
C PHE A 5 -4.80 22.20 33.74
N PHE A 6 -3.66 22.78 33.36
CA PHE A 6 -2.87 22.27 32.23
C PHE A 6 -2.35 20.86 32.48
N TRP A 7 -1.86 20.55 33.68
CA TRP A 7 -1.38 19.22 34.03
C TRP A 7 -2.52 18.18 34.03
N ASP A 8 -3.68 18.52 34.59
CA ASP A 8 -4.83 17.62 34.58
C ASP A 8 -5.31 17.32 33.15
N LEU A 9 -5.31 18.35 32.29
CA LEU A 9 -5.65 18.18 30.87
C LEU A 9 -4.59 17.34 30.13
N LEU A 10 -3.31 17.59 30.40
CA LEU A 10 -2.22 16.83 29.80
C LEU A 10 -2.27 15.35 30.20
N ASP A 11 -2.51 15.06 31.48
CA ASP A 11 -2.65 13.69 31.98
C ASP A 11 -3.86 13.00 31.34
N SER A 12 -4.99 13.70 31.21
CA SER A 12 -6.16 13.17 30.48
C SER A 12 -5.81 12.80 29.04
N ILE A 13 -5.14 13.70 28.30
CA ILE A 13 -4.76 13.45 26.90
C ILE A 13 -3.79 12.28 26.79
N ILE A 14 -2.82 12.17 27.70
CA ILE A 14 -1.85 11.05 27.72
C ILE A 14 -2.60 9.73 27.89
N VAL A 15 -3.55 9.66 28.84
CA VAL A 15 -4.35 8.45 29.08
C VAL A 15 -5.20 8.09 27.87
N ASP A 16 -5.81 9.08 27.21
CA ASP A 16 -6.64 8.87 26.02
C ASP A 16 -5.82 8.29 24.86
N VAL A 17 -4.66 8.90 24.56
CA VAL A 17 -3.75 8.42 23.51
C VAL A 17 -3.23 7.02 23.83
N ALA A 18 -2.77 6.78 25.06
CA ALA A 18 -2.24 5.48 25.46
C ALA A 18 -3.30 4.36 25.37
N SER A 19 -4.53 4.66 25.78
CA SER A 19 -5.65 3.71 25.71
C SER A 19 -6.03 3.38 24.27
N GLU A 20 -6.02 4.37 23.39
CA GLU A 20 -6.33 4.18 21.97
C GLU A 20 -5.23 3.41 21.24
N CYS A 21 -3.96 3.73 21.48
CA CYS A 21 -2.83 2.93 20.99
C CYS A 21 -2.91 1.48 21.45
N HIS A 22 -3.23 1.24 22.72
CA HIS A 22 -3.43 -0.11 23.25
C HIS A 22 -4.60 -0.83 22.56
N ARG A 23 -5.73 -0.13 22.35
CA ARG A 23 -6.91 -0.68 21.66
C ARG A 23 -6.58 -1.09 20.23
N VAL A 24 -5.89 -0.24 19.48
CA VAL A 24 -5.44 -0.50 18.11
C VAL A 24 -4.54 -1.74 18.07
N ALA A 25 -3.52 -1.80 18.93
CA ALA A 25 -2.61 -2.94 19.01
C ALA A 25 -3.34 -4.24 19.40
N LYS A 26 -4.25 -4.19 20.37
CA LYS A 26 -5.02 -5.36 20.82
C LYS A 26 -5.97 -5.90 19.76
N LEU A 27 -6.52 -5.03 18.92
CA LEU A 27 -7.42 -5.42 17.83
C LEU A 27 -6.67 -5.74 16.53
N GLY A 28 -5.34 -5.54 16.48
CA GLY A 28 -4.55 -5.72 15.27
C GLY A 28 -4.92 -4.73 14.16
N LEU A 29 -5.41 -3.54 14.51
CA LEU A 29 -5.79 -2.50 13.54
C LEU A 29 -4.60 -1.60 13.13
N ASP A 30 -3.38 -1.98 13.51
CA ASP A 30 -2.19 -1.23 13.14
C ASP A 30 -1.83 -1.53 11.69
N ALA A 31 -2.33 -0.68 10.80
CA ALA A 31 -2.12 -0.81 9.36
C ALA A 31 -0.63 -0.78 8.96
N ASN A 32 0.25 -0.14 9.76
CA ASN A 32 1.68 -0.12 9.46
C ASN A 32 2.33 -1.50 9.65
N LEU A 33 1.90 -2.26 10.68
CA LEU A 33 2.44 -3.60 10.91
C LEU A 33 2.02 -4.59 9.82
N GLU A 34 0.78 -4.49 9.32
CA GLU A 34 0.32 -5.32 8.20
C GLU A 34 0.99 -4.91 6.88
N GLU A 35 1.14 -3.61 6.60
CA GLU A 35 1.78 -3.11 5.39
C GLU A 35 3.27 -3.48 5.34
N ASP A 36 4.00 -3.32 6.44
CA ASP A 36 5.43 -3.69 6.54
C ASP A 36 5.63 -5.20 6.33
N ASP A 37 4.78 -6.04 6.92
CA ASP A 37 4.87 -7.51 6.77
C ASP A 37 4.54 -7.97 5.34
N GLU A 38 3.56 -7.35 4.68
CA GLU A 38 3.21 -7.67 3.30
C GLU A 38 4.25 -7.16 2.30
N GLU A 39 4.81 -5.97 2.50
CA GLU A 39 5.94 -5.47 1.69
C GLU A 39 7.15 -6.39 1.80
N LEU A 40 7.46 -6.86 3.02
CA LEU A 40 8.60 -7.75 3.26
C LEU A 40 8.41 -9.10 2.56
N LYS A 41 7.18 -9.66 2.56
CA LYS A 41 6.82 -10.88 1.80
C LYS A 41 6.94 -10.66 0.29
N LEU A 42 6.43 -9.54 -0.23
CA LEU A 42 6.51 -9.20 -1.65
C LEU A 42 7.96 -9.02 -2.11
N SER A 43 8.80 -8.35 -1.29
CA SER A 43 10.23 -8.18 -1.56
C SER A 43 10.98 -9.52 -1.59
N ALA A 44 10.63 -10.44 -0.69
CA ALA A 44 11.22 -11.78 -0.65
C ALA A 44 10.84 -12.59 -1.90
N GLN A 45 9.57 -12.55 -2.30
CA GLN A 45 9.12 -13.21 -3.53
C GLN A 45 9.78 -12.61 -4.78
N ALA A 46 9.93 -11.29 -4.84
CA ALA A 46 10.63 -10.62 -5.94
C ALA A 46 12.10 -11.06 -6.04
N ARG A 47 12.81 -11.14 -4.91
CA ARG A 47 14.20 -11.64 -4.86
C ARG A 47 14.31 -13.10 -5.34
N VAL A 48 13.39 -13.97 -4.94
CA VAL A 48 13.37 -15.38 -5.38
C VAL A 48 13.12 -15.49 -6.89
N ARG A 49 12.17 -14.71 -7.44
CA ARG A 49 11.86 -14.71 -8.88
C ARG A 49 12.98 -14.13 -9.75
N VAL A 50 13.77 -13.19 -9.22
CA VAL A 50 14.96 -12.65 -9.91
C VAL A 50 16.10 -13.66 -9.95
N ALA A 51 16.21 -14.52 -8.94
CA ALA A 51 17.26 -15.54 -8.86
C ALA A 51 16.97 -16.78 -9.73
N ASP A 52 15.77 -16.90 -10.32
CA ASP A 52 15.41 -18.02 -11.20
C ASP A 52 16.07 -17.86 -12.58
N PRO A 53 17.02 -18.74 -12.95
CA PRO A 53 17.73 -18.66 -14.24
C PRO A 53 16.82 -18.85 -15.46
N SER A 54 15.62 -19.41 -15.27
CA SER A 54 14.63 -19.60 -16.34
C SER A 54 13.94 -18.30 -16.79
N ASN A 55 14.04 -17.24 -15.99
CA ASN A 55 13.40 -15.95 -16.25
C ASN A 55 14.21 -15.04 -17.19
N ASN A 56 15.38 -15.52 -17.67
CA ASN A 56 16.32 -14.73 -18.47
C ASN A 56 16.15 -14.90 -19.99
N SER A 57 15.02 -15.47 -20.44
CA SER A 57 14.70 -15.65 -21.86
C SER A 57 13.35 -15.01 -22.21
N ASN A 58 13.30 -13.67 -22.23
CA ASN A 58 12.70 -12.88 -23.31
C ASN A 58 12.42 -11.44 -22.84
N GLU A 59 12.66 -10.56 -23.78
CA GLU A 59 12.65 -9.11 -23.72
C GLU A 59 11.27 -8.53 -23.34
N ALA A 60 11.29 -7.29 -22.86
CA ALA A 60 10.18 -6.43 -22.45
C ALA A 60 9.71 -6.58 -20.99
N ASN A 61 10.04 -5.52 -20.24
CA ASN A 61 9.75 -5.23 -18.84
C ASN A 61 8.23 -5.09 -18.57
N GLY A 62 7.50 -6.20 -18.65
CA GLY A 62 6.06 -6.30 -18.40
C GLY A 62 5.72 -6.82 -17.02
N LYS A 63 6.40 -6.31 -15.98
CA LYS A 63 6.25 -6.83 -14.63
C LYS A 63 4.91 -6.39 -14.04
N TYR A 64 3.88 -7.20 -14.28
CA TYR A 64 2.72 -7.43 -13.42
C TYR A 64 2.19 -6.18 -12.70
N VAL A 65 1.54 -5.28 -13.44
CA VAL A 65 0.76 -4.18 -12.84
C VAL A 65 -0.61 -4.76 -12.47
N VAL A 66 -0.64 -5.51 -11.37
CA VAL A 66 -1.90 -5.88 -10.72
C VAL A 66 -2.41 -4.64 -10.00
N ASP A 67 -3.64 -4.19 -10.31
CA ASP A 67 -4.21 -2.99 -9.67
C ASP A 67 -4.75 -3.27 -8.25
N ILE A 68 -5.22 -2.24 -7.57
CA ILE A 68 -5.81 -2.33 -6.22
C ILE A 68 -7.07 -3.23 -6.16
N PHE A 69 -7.67 -3.57 -7.31
CA PHE A 69 -8.81 -4.48 -7.42
C PHE A 69 -8.39 -5.90 -7.84
N GLY A 70 -7.09 -6.18 -7.97
CA GLY A 70 -6.58 -7.49 -8.36
C GLY A 70 -6.66 -7.78 -9.86
N GLN A 71 -6.90 -6.78 -10.71
CA GLN A 71 -6.97 -6.98 -12.16
C GLN A 71 -5.57 -6.91 -12.79
N THR A 72 -5.29 -7.77 -13.76
CA THR A 72 -4.04 -7.75 -14.51
C THR A 72 -4.19 -6.89 -15.75
N HIS A 73 -3.43 -5.81 -15.84
CA HIS A 73 -3.45 -4.92 -17.01
C HIS A 73 -2.43 -5.35 -18.08
N PRO A 74 -2.76 -5.23 -19.38
CA PRO A 74 -1.80 -5.46 -20.44
C PRO A 74 -0.68 -4.42 -20.39
N THR A 75 0.52 -4.79 -20.86
CA THR A 75 1.70 -3.90 -20.87
C THR A 75 1.53 -2.67 -21.78
N VAL A 76 0.61 -2.77 -22.74
CA VAL A 76 0.20 -1.68 -23.64
C VAL A 76 -1.33 -1.68 -23.69
N ALA A 77 -1.94 -0.50 -23.63
CA ALA A 77 -3.38 -0.36 -23.76
C ALA A 77 -3.85 -0.86 -25.12
N ASN A 78 -4.87 -1.72 -25.12
CA ASN A 78 -5.47 -2.29 -26.33
C ASN A 78 -6.87 -1.75 -26.62
N GLU A 79 -7.41 -0.90 -25.74
CA GLU A 79 -8.72 -0.31 -25.90
C GLU A 79 -8.64 0.94 -26.78
N ILE A 80 -9.55 1.03 -27.75
CA ILE A 80 -9.62 2.13 -28.71
C ILE A 80 -10.88 2.93 -28.40
N PHE A 81 -10.75 4.24 -28.23
CA PHE A 81 -11.86 5.16 -27.96
C PHE A 81 -11.92 6.28 -28.99
N GLU A 82 -13.12 6.86 -29.14
CA GLU A 82 -13.33 7.97 -30.06
C GLU A 82 -13.02 9.32 -29.39
N CYS A 83 -12.18 10.13 -30.02
CA CYS A 83 -11.86 11.46 -29.53
C CYS A 83 -13.09 12.37 -29.59
N MET A 84 -13.58 12.81 -28.43
CA MET A 84 -14.75 13.70 -28.35
C MET A 84 -14.56 15.07 -29.02
N ASN A 85 -13.32 15.46 -29.36
CA ASN A 85 -13.03 16.72 -30.02
C ASN A 85 -12.91 16.60 -31.54
N CYS A 86 -12.51 15.44 -32.08
CA CYS A 86 -12.20 15.30 -33.51
C CYS A 86 -12.68 13.98 -34.15
N SER A 87 -13.38 13.12 -33.39
CA SER A 87 -13.92 11.83 -33.83
C SER A 87 -12.91 10.85 -34.42
N ARG A 88 -11.63 11.02 -34.10
CA ARG A 88 -10.58 10.05 -34.45
C ARG A 88 -10.52 8.95 -33.40
N SER A 89 -10.34 7.71 -33.84
CA SER A 89 -9.99 6.58 -32.97
C SER A 89 -8.59 6.78 -32.38
N ILE A 90 -8.48 6.65 -31.06
CA ILE A 90 -7.24 6.76 -30.26
C ILE A 90 -7.09 5.48 -29.44
#